data_AF-A0A962V4K6-F1
#
_entry.id   AF-A0A962V4K6-F1
#
_cell.length_a   1.000
_cell.length_b   1.000
_cell.length_c   1.000
_cell.angle_alpha   90.00
_cell.angle_beta   90.00
_cell.angle_gamma   90.00
#
_symmetry.space_group_name_H-M   'P 1'
#
loop_
_entity.id
_entity.type
_entity.pdbx_description
1 polymer ?
#
loop_
_entity_poly.entity_id
_entity_poly.type
_entity_poly.pdbx_seq_one_letter_code
_entity_poly.pdbx_strand_id
1 'polypeptide(L)'
;PAQARQRRFINDAEQFLGLFEHLLSACQQPQHRAGIAPHSLRAVPPEQLMMVVEQARALAPDCPVHIHIAEQTKEVDDCLAWSGQRPVQWLLEHCPVAADWCLIHATHMTAQETQALAASGAVAGLCPTTEANLGDGFFPAQDYLAQQGVFGIGSDSHISVSPVEELRWLEYGQRLLQRGRNILASGPQRATGRTLYEQALRGGAQAMGRPCGQLTPGYCGDILVLDTTA
;
A
#
# COMPACT_ATOMS: atom_id res chain seq x y z
N PRO A 1 -4.27 -3.13 -25.11
CA PRO A 1 -5.71 -2.80 -25.18
C PRO A 1 -6.50 -3.57 -24.11
N ALA A 2 -7.54 -2.95 -23.53
CA ALA A 2 -8.38 -3.60 -22.53
C ALA A 2 -9.15 -4.80 -23.12
N GLN A 3 -9.25 -5.88 -22.36
CA GLN A 3 -9.98 -7.10 -22.71
C GLN A 3 -11.48 -6.92 -22.44
N ALA A 4 -12.33 -7.70 -23.10
CA ALA A 4 -13.79 -7.63 -22.93
C ALA A 4 -14.24 -7.77 -21.46
N ARG A 5 -13.53 -8.58 -20.66
CA ARG A 5 -13.79 -8.74 -19.22
C ARG A 5 -13.50 -7.49 -18.38
N GLN A 6 -12.66 -6.57 -18.88
CA GLN A 6 -12.28 -5.33 -18.20
C GLN A 6 -13.24 -4.17 -18.48
N ARG A 7 -14.25 -4.37 -19.36
CA ARG A 7 -15.16 -3.29 -19.81
C ARG A 7 -15.84 -2.48 -18.71
N ARG A 8 -16.05 -3.09 -17.53
CA ARG A 8 -16.73 -2.45 -16.39
C ARG A 8 -15.81 -1.50 -15.60
N PHE A 9 -14.51 -1.53 -15.86
CA PHE A 9 -13.50 -0.76 -15.12
C PHE A 9 -12.96 0.42 -15.92
N ILE A 10 -13.26 0.49 -17.21
CA ILE A 10 -12.69 1.49 -18.12
C ILE A 10 -13.36 2.83 -17.87
N ASN A 11 -12.55 3.83 -17.58
CA ASN A 11 -12.87 5.24 -17.69
C ASN A 11 -11.71 5.90 -18.45
N ASP A 12 -12.01 6.92 -19.25
CA ASP A 12 -10.98 7.88 -19.61
C ASP A 12 -10.68 8.80 -18.41
N ALA A 13 -9.63 9.62 -18.53
CA ALA A 13 -9.19 10.46 -17.42
C ALA A 13 -10.19 11.56 -17.06
N GLU A 14 -10.93 12.12 -18.03
CA GLU A 14 -11.95 13.16 -17.77
C GLU A 14 -13.12 12.56 -16.98
N GLN A 15 -13.61 11.39 -17.41
CA GLN A 15 -14.64 10.63 -16.69
C GLN A 15 -14.18 10.28 -15.27
N PHE A 16 -12.96 9.79 -15.12
CA PHE A 16 -12.40 9.42 -13.82
C PHE A 16 -12.32 10.63 -12.86
N LEU A 17 -11.85 11.77 -13.34
CA LEU A 17 -11.74 12.99 -12.54
C LEU A 17 -13.12 13.57 -12.19
N GLY A 18 -14.08 13.53 -13.12
CA GLY A 18 -15.47 13.90 -12.83
C GLY A 18 -16.12 13.01 -11.77
N LEU A 19 -15.82 11.71 -11.77
CA LEU A 19 -16.26 10.78 -10.72
C LEU A 19 -15.60 11.14 -9.37
N PHE A 20 -14.31 11.45 -9.36
CA PHE A 20 -13.59 11.85 -8.15
C PHE A 20 -14.15 13.15 -7.56
N GLU A 21 -14.38 14.17 -8.38
CA GLU A 21 -15.00 15.42 -7.95
C GLU A 21 -16.40 15.20 -7.38
N HIS A 22 -17.21 14.35 -8.03
CA HIS A 22 -18.52 13.99 -7.51
C HIS A 22 -18.43 13.27 -6.16
N LEU A 23 -17.48 12.34 -6.00
CA LEU A 23 -17.25 11.64 -4.73
C LEU A 23 -16.82 12.60 -3.61
N LEU A 24 -15.97 13.59 -3.89
CA LEU A 24 -15.61 14.63 -2.93
C LEU A 24 -16.85 15.39 -2.44
N SER A 25 -17.81 15.66 -3.33
CA SER A 25 -19.08 16.30 -2.98
C SER A 25 -20.02 15.37 -2.19
N ALA A 26 -20.01 14.06 -2.46
CA ALA A 26 -20.91 13.08 -1.85
C ALA A 26 -20.41 12.53 -0.50
N CYS A 27 -19.09 12.43 -0.30
CA CYS A 27 -18.46 11.88 0.89
C CYS A 27 -18.31 12.92 2.02
N GLN A 28 -19.42 13.55 2.44
CA GLN A 28 -19.43 14.59 3.49
C GLN A 28 -19.37 14.03 4.92
N GLN A 29 -19.48 12.70 5.09
CA GLN A 29 -19.43 12.10 6.42
C GLN A 29 -18.01 12.19 6.99
N PRO A 30 -17.84 12.61 8.26
CA PRO A 30 -16.51 12.74 8.87
C PRO A 30 -15.66 11.46 8.83
N GLN A 31 -16.31 10.29 8.73
CA GLN A 31 -15.67 8.97 8.70
C GLN A 31 -15.21 8.55 7.29
N HIS A 32 -15.72 9.19 6.23
CA HIS A 32 -15.35 8.87 4.86
C HIS A 32 -14.16 9.73 4.42
N ARG A 33 -13.31 9.16 3.55
CA ARG A 33 -12.28 9.87 2.82
C ARG A 33 -12.33 9.42 1.37
N ALA A 34 -12.04 10.33 0.47
CA ALA A 34 -11.88 10.04 -0.95
C ALA A 34 -10.40 10.18 -1.31
N GLY A 35 -9.92 9.23 -2.12
CA GLY A 35 -8.61 9.22 -2.75
C GLY A 35 -8.75 8.70 -4.17
N ILE A 36 -7.64 8.64 -4.89
CA ILE A 36 -7.60 8.07 -6.24
C ILE A 36 -6.83 6.75 -6.22
N ALA A 37 -7.23 5.83 -7.09
CA ALA A 37 -6.60 4.52 -7.22
C ALA A 37 -6.32 4.17 -8.69
N PRO A 38 -5.31 4.78 -9.34
CA PRO A 38 -4.80 4.28 -10.62
C PRO A 38 -4.43 2.81 -10.47
N HIS A 39 -5.06 1.92 -11.24
CA HIS A 39 -5.02 0.49 -10.95
C HIS A 39 -3.60 -0.08 -10.88
N SER A 40 -2.79 0.11 -11.92
CA SER A 40 -1.38 -0.29 -12.00
C SER A 40 -0.71 0.34 -13.24
N LEU A 41 0.61 0.28 -13.33
CA LEU A 41 1.37 0.72 -14.52
C LEU A 41 0.99 -0.03 -15.80
N ARG A 42 0.38 -1.22 -15.67
CA ARG A 42 -0.14 -2.01 -16.81
C ARG A 42 -1.46 -1.46 -17.35
N ALA A 43 -2.24 -0.79 -16.51
CA ALA A 43 -3.61 -0.39 -16.79
C ALA A 43 -3.75 1.09 -17.16
N VAL A 44 -2.79 1.93 -16.76
CA VAL A 44 -2.83 3.37 -16.95
C VAL A 44 -1.58 3.84 -17.68
N PRO A 45 -1.69 4.48 -18.86
CA PRO A 45 -0.56 5.08 -19.55
C PRO A 45 0.14 6.15 -18.69
N PRO A 46 1.48 6.31 -18.79
CA PRO A 46 2.24 7.26 -17.98
C PRO A 46 1.70 8.69 -17.96
N GLU A 47 1.40 9.22 -19.13
CA GLU A 47 0.88 10.58 -19.31
C GLU A 47 -0.46 10.78 -18.58
N GLN A 48 -1.32 9.76 -18.60
CA GLN A 48 -2.61 9.80 -17.90
C GLN A 48 -2.42 9.64 -16.39
N LEU A 49 -1.49 8.81 -15.94
CA LEU A 49 -1.18 8.66 -14.52
C LEU A 49 -0.73 10.00 -13.92
N MET A 50 0.27 10.64 -14.54
CA MET A 50 0.79 11.93 -14.07
C MET A 50 -0.30 13.00 -14.08
N MET A 51 -1.08 13.10 -15.16
CA MET A 51 -2.15 14.07 -15.28
C MET A 51 -3.27 13.86 -14.25
N VAL A 52 -3.72 12.61 -14.04
CA VAL A 52 -4.77 12.31 -13.06
C VAL A 52 -4.29 12.61 -11.64
N VAL A 53 -3.04 12.29 -11.31
CA VAL A 53 -2.46 12.63 -9.99
C VAL A 53 -2.40 14.14 -9.79
N GLU A 54 -1.93 14.89 -10.79
CA GLU A 54 -1.85 16.35 -10.72
C GLU A 54 -3.23 16.99 -10.54
N GLN A 55 -4.21 16.61 -11.37
CA GLN A 55 -5.56 17.18 -11.30
C GLN A 55 -6.32 16.76 -10.05
N ALA A 56 -6.16 15.51 -9.58
CA ALA A 56 -6.74 15.07 -8.32
C ALA A 56 -6.21 15.89 -7.14
N ARG A 57 -4.91 16.20 -7.12
CA ARG A 57 -4.30 17.07 -6.10
C ARG A 57 -4.77 18.51 -6.19
N ALA A 58 -5.05 19.02 -7.38
CA ALA A 58 -5.63 20.35 -7.54
C ALA A 58 -7.05 20.43 -6.93
N LEU A 59 -7.81 19.33 -6.99
CA LEU A 59 -9.15 19.23 -6.37
C LEU A 59 -9.08 18.96 -4.86
N ALA A 60 -8.16 18.09 -4.43
CA ALA A 60 -7.98 17.68 -3.05
C ALA A 60 -6.48 17.44 -2.75
N PRO A 61 -5.76 18.45 -2.22
CA PRO A 61 -4.30 18.40 -2.07
C PRO A 61 -3.76 17.21 -1.27
N ASP A 62 -4.50 16.77 -0.25
CA ASP A 62 -4.11 15.71 0.68
C ASP A 62 -4.80 14.36 0.38
N CYS A 63 -5.36 14.18 -0.82
CA CYS A 63 -6.06 12.94 -1.15
C CYS A 63 -5.08 11.76 -1.28
N PRO A 64 -5.36 10.60 -0.65
CA PRO A 64 -4.50 9.43 -0.80
C PRO A 64 -4.44 8.92 -2.24
N VAL A 65 -3.28 8.43 -2.66
CA VAL A 65 -3.06 7.81 -3.97
C VAL A 65 -2.64 6.35 -3.78
N HIS A 66 -3.43 5.41 -4.30
CA HIS A 66 -3.16 3.98 -4.17
C HIS A 66 -2.87 3.36 -5.54
N ILE A 67 -1.89 2.45 -5.63
CA ILE A 67 -1.56 1.78 -6.89
C ILE A 67 -1.02 0.36 -6.64
N HIS A 68 -1.49 -0.63 -7.39
CA HIS A 68 -0.86 -1.95 -7.40
C HIS A 68 0.44 -1.89 -8.17
N ILE A 69 1.52 -2.38 -7.57
CA ILE A 69 2.85 -2.25 -8.16
C ILE A 69 3.80 -3.35 -7.71
N ALA A 70 4.56 -3.90 -8.66
CA ALA A 70 5.57 -4.93 -8.44
C ALA A 70 5.06 -6.15 -7.65
N GLU A 71 3.78 -6.48 -7.81
CA GLU A 71 3.12 -7.66 -7.22
C GLU A 71 3.71 -8.96 -7.79
N GLN A 72 3.81 -9.05 -9.12
CA GLN A 72 4.26 -10.25 -9.82
C GLN A 72 5.55 -10.02 -10.61
N THR A 73 6.40 -11.05 -10.66
CA THR A 73 7.64 -11.05 -11.47
C THR A 73 7.38 -10.75 -12.95
N LYS A 74 6.24 -11.22 -13.49
CA LYS A 74 5.82 -10.88 -14.85
C LYS A 74 5.65 -9.37 -15.07
N GLU A 75 5.09 -8.66 -14.10
CA GLU A 75 4.95 -7.20 -14.21
C GLU A 75 6.33 -6.52 -14.24
N VAL A 76 7.27 -7.02 -13.43
CA VAL A 76 8.65 -6.53 -13.41
C VAL A 76 9.32 -6.72 -14.78
N ASP A 77 9.23 -7.92 -15.34
CA ASP A 77 9.83 -8.25 -16.63
C ASP A 77 9.21 -7.44 -17.78
N ASP A 78 7.88 -7.32 -17.80
CA ASP A 78 7.15 -6.54 -18.80
C ASP A 78 7.49 -5.05 -18.69
N CYS A 79 7.65 -4.51 -17.48
CA CYS A 79 8.02 -3.11 -17.25
C CYS A 79 9.46 -2.84 -17.72
N LEU A 80 10.40 -3.73 -17.39
CA LEU A 80 11.79 -3.67 -17.86
C LEU A 80 11.86 -3.72 -19.40
N ALA A 81 11.07 -4.58 -20.04
CA ALA A 81 11.03 -4.67 -21.49
C ALA A 81 10.45 -3.41 -22.15
N TRP A 82 9.50 -2.73 -21.49
CA TRP A 82 8.84 -1.54 -22.00
C TRP A 82 9.65 -0.25 -21.80
N SER A 83 10.21 -0.02 -20.61
CA SER A 83 10.86 1.25 -20.25
C SER A 83 12.35 1.13 -19.91
N GLY A 84 12.88 -0.09 -19.77
CA GLY A 84 14.22 -0.32 -19.22
C GLY A 84 14.30 -0.13 -17.70
N GLN A 85 13.17 0.09 -17.02
CA GLN A 85 13.10 0.32 -15.58
C GLN A 85 12.17 -0.69 -14.91
N ARG A 86 12.40 -0.93 -13.62
CA ARG A 86 11.51 -1.75 -12.79
C ARG A 86 10.28 -0.93 -12.36
N PRO A 87 9.15 -1.56 -11.97
CA PRO A 87 7.92 -0.83 -11.70
C PRO A 87 8.06 0.25 -10.61
N VAL A 88 8.62 -0.11 -9.45
CA VAL A 88 8.79 0.84 -8.33
C VAL A 88 9.81 1.91 -8.68
N GLN A 89 10.93 1.54 -9.29
CA GLN A 89 11.90 2.50 -9.83
C GLN A 89 11.23 3.52 -10.76
N TRP A 90 10.48 3.03 -11.75
CA TRP A 90 9.81 3.88 -12.74
C TRP A 90 8.84 4.86 -12.06
N LEU A 91 8.02 4.37 -11.13
CA LEU A 91 7.06 5.21 -10.43
C LEU A 91 7.76 6.32 -9.62
N LEU A 92 8.82 5.98 -8.86
CA LEU A 92 9.56 6.94 -8.04
C LEU A 92 10.30 8.00 -8.89
N GLU A 93 10.75 7.66 -10.09
CA GLU A 93 11.47 8.59 -10.98
C GLU A 93 10.52 9.52 -11.76
N HIS A 94 9.26 9.12 -11.98
CA HIS A 94 8.32 9.84 -12.86
C HIS A 94 7.14 10.48 -12.13
N CYS A 95 6.83 10.06 -10.90
CA CYS A 95 5.73 10.58 -10.11
C CYS A 95 6.23 11.18 -8.78
N PRO A 96 5.55 12.21 -8.23
CA PRO A 96 5.89 12.78 -6.93
C PRO A 96 5.38 11.88 -5.79
N VAL A 97 5.97 10.69 -5.66
CA VAL A 97 5.63 9.73 -4.61
C VAL A 97 6.06 10.28 -3.26
N ALA A 98 5.12 10.36 -2.33
CA ALA A 98 5.29 10.93 -1.00
C ALA A 98 4.42 10.19 0.03
N ALA A 99 4.29 10.74 1.24
CA ALA A 99 3.63 10.09 2.37
C ALA A 99 2.12 9.78 2.17
N ASP A 100 1.47 10.40 1.20
CA ASP A 100 0.07 10.15 0.85
C ASP A 100 -0.12 9.05 -0.22
N TRP A 101 0.97 8.44 -0.66
CA TRP A 101 0.93 7.27 -1.53
C TRP A 101 0.89 5.98 -0.72
N CYS A 102 0.11 5.02 -1.21
CA CYS A 102 0.12 3.63 -0.77
C CYS A 102 0.42 2.72 -1.97
N LEU A 103 1.61 2.12 -1.98
CA LEU A 103 2.02 1.17 -3.00
C LEU A 103 1.57 -0.21 -2.54
N ILE A 104 0.54 -0.75 -3.18
CA ILE A 104 -0.05 -2.04 -2.84
C ILE A 104 0.88 -3.16 -3.32
N HIS A 105 1.12 -4.13 -2.46
CA HIS A 105 2.08 -5.24 -2.57
C HIS A 105 3.54 -4.80 -2.48
N ALA A 106 4.05 -4.13 -3.52
CA ALA A 106 5.48 -3.79 -3.64
C ALA A 106 6.41 -4.99 -3.38
N THR A 107 5.97 -6.20 -3.75
CA THR A 107 6.61 -7.49 -3.40
C THR A 107 8.00 -7.61 -4.00
N HIS A 108 8.15 -7.25 -5.27
CA HIS A 108 9.38 -7.48 -6.03
C HIS A 108 10.23 -6.21 -6.16
N MET A 109 10.81 -5.77 -5.05
CA MET A 109 11.76 -4.66 -5.02
C MET A 109 13.21 -5.12 -4.91
N THR A 110 14.10 -4.38 -5.55
CA THR A 110 15.54 -4.41 -5.26
C THR A 110 15.86 -3.69 -3.96
N ALA A 111 17.08 -3.85 -3.44
CA ALA A 111 17.55 -3.08 -2.28
C ALA A 111 17.50 -1.56 -2.52
N GLN A 112 17.79 -1.10 -3.74
CA GLN A 112 17.71 0.30 -4.12
C GLN A 112 16.26 0.82 -4.12
N GLU A 113 15.33 0.07 -4.72
CA GLU A 113 13.90 0.40 -4.68
C GLU A 113 13.34 0.41 -3.26
N THR A 114 13.77 -0.55 -2.44
CA THR A 114 13.37 -0.65 -1.02
C THR A 114 13.81 0.60 -0.24
N GLN A 115 15.06 1.02 -0.41
CA GLN A 115 15.58 2.23 0.22
C GLN A 115 14.87 3.49 -0.29
N ALA A 116 14.66 3.59 -1.60
CA ALA A 116 14.03 4.75 -2.23
C ALA A 116 12.55 4.89 -1.81
N LEU A 117 11.82 3.78 -1.73
CA LEU A 117 10.45 3.77 -1.25
C LEU A 117 10.35 4.15 0.23
N ALA A 118 11.25 3.63 1.08
CA ALA A 118 11.27 4.02 2.48
C ALA A 118 11.58 5.53 2.64
N ALA A 119 12.50 6.06 1.84
CA ALA A 119 12.87 7.47 1.85
C ALA A 119 11.76 8.42 1.34
N SER A 120 10.86 7.95 0.46
CA SER A 120 9.71 8.76 0.01
C SER A 120 8.66 8.96 1.11
N GLY A 121 8.67 8.10 2.13
CA GLY A 121 7.69 8.09 3.20
C GLY A 121 6.34 7.48 2.82
N ALA A 122 6.19 6.96 1.59
CA ALA A 122 4.99 6.27 1.16
C ALA A 122 4.75 4.98 1.98
N VAL A 123 3.49 4.54 1.99
CA VAL A 123 3.09 3.32 2.68
C VAL A 123 3.22 2.13 1.73
N ALA A 124 3.85 1.04 2.19
CA ALA A 124 3.70 -0.27 1.57
C ALA A 124 2.38 -0.90 2.07
N GLY A 125 1.41 -1.08 1.17
CA GLY A 125 0.13 -1.73 1.47
C GLY A 125 0.26 -3.23 1.31
N LEU A 126 0.55 -3.94 2.40
CA LEU A 126 0.87 -5.36 2.36
C LEU A 126 -0.38 -6.22 2.51
N CYS A 127 -0.48 -7.28 1.73
CA CYS A 127 -1.59 -8.22 1.76
C CYS A 127 -1.11 -9.67 1.94
N PRO A 128 -0.39 -10.01 3.04
CA PRO A 128 0.31 -11.28 3.20
C PRO A 128 -0.50 -12.53 2.88
N THR A 129 -1.78 -12.60 3.28
CA THR A 129 -2.60 -13.79 3.01
C THR A 129 -3.01 -13.92 1.55
N THR A 130 -3.33 -12.81 0.89
CA THR A 130 -3.62 -12.80 -0.56
C THR A 130 -2.36 -13.05 -1.37
N GLU A 131 -1.25 -12.39 -1.03
CA GLU A 131 0.05 -12.57 -1.70
C GLU A 131 0.52 -14.03 -1.61
N ALA A 132 0.31 -14.68 -0.46
CA ALA A 132 0.58 -16.11 -0.29
C ALA A 132 -0.39 -16.99 -1.11
N ASN A 133 -1.67 -16.62 -1.19
CA ASN A 133 -2.68 -17.35 -1.96
C ASN A 133 -2.41 -17.29 -3.47
N LEU A 134 -2.02 -16.11 -3.97
CA LEU A 134 -1.71 -15.87 -5.38
C LEU A 134 -0.30 -16.32 -5.76
N GLY A 135 0.56 -16.56 -4.78
CA GLY A 135 1.92 -17.05 -4.99
C GLY A 135 2.87 -15.97 -5.49
N ASP A 136 2.68 -14.73 -5.04
CA ASP A 136 3.42 -13.56 -5.52
C ASP A 136 4.86 -13.57 -5.02
N GLY A 137 5.06 -13.75 -3.70
CA GLY A 137 6.38 -13.80 -3.09
C GLY A 137 6.40 -13.19 -1.70
N PHE A 138 7.57 -12.71 -1.29
CA PHE A 138 7.75 -12.07 0.01
C PHE A 138 8.28 -10.65 -0.16
N PHE A 139 7.59 -9.70 0.45
CA PHE A 139 8.07 -8.33 0.62
C PHE A 139 9.38 -8.28 1.43
N PRO A 140 10.37 -7.42 1.08
CA PRO A 140 11.63 -7.27 1.83
C PRO A 140 11.44 -6.49 3.14
N ALA A 141 10.56 -6.99 4.03
CA ALA A 141 10.08 -6.29 5.21
C ALA A 141 11.19 -5.90 6.19
N GLN A 142 12.17 -6.78 6.39
CA GLN A 142 13.28 -6.51 7.32
C GLN A 142 14.10 -5.30 6.87
N ASP A 143 14.50 -5.28 5.60
CA ASP A 143 15.31 -4.19 5.03
C ASP A 143 14.51 -2.90 4.93
N TYR A 144 13.23 -3.00 4.53
CA TYR A 144 12.33 -1.85 4.46
C TYR A 144 12.13 -1.18 5.82
N LEU A 145 11.88 -1.96 6.89
CA LEU A 145 11.74 -1.43 8.24
C LEU A 145 13.06 -0.91 8.82
N ALA A 146 14.20 -1.51 8.45
CA ALA A 146 15.52 -0.99 8.85
C ALA A 146 15.78 0.41 8.27
N GLN A 147 15.19 0.73 7.13
CA GLN A 147 15.21 2.06 6.51
C GLN A 147 14.05 2.97 6.96
N GLN A 148 13.35 2.62 8.05
CA GLN A 148 12.21 3.37 8.57
C GLN A 148 11.01 3.45 7.61
N GLY A 149 10.88 2.49 6.69
CA GLY A 149 9.72 2.38 5.80
C GLY A 149 8.41 2.20 6.58
N VAL A 150 7.32 2.71 6.01
CA VAL A 150 5.98 2.65 6.60
C VAL A 150 5.15 1.60 5.88
N PHE A 151 4.43 0.75 6.62
CA PHE A 151 3.53 -0.25 6.03
C PHE A 151 2.17 -0.29 6.71
N GLY A 152 1.16 -0.70 5.95
CA GLY A 152 -0.16 -1.09 6.43
C GLY A 152 -0.48 -2.51 6.00
N ILE A 153 -1.58 -3.07 6.51
CA ILE A 153 -2.11 -4.37 6.06
C ILE A 153 -3.48 -4.21 5.41
N GLY A 154 -3.76 -5.01 4.38
CA GLY A 154 -5.06 -5.12 3.72
C GLY A 154 -5.41 -6.58 3.43
N SER A 155 -6.68 -6.94 3.51
CA SER A 155 -7.13 -8.31 3.20
C SER A 155 -7.25 -8.60 1.70
N ASP A 156 -7.28 -7.56 0.87
CA ASP A 156 -7.30 -7.61 -0.60
C ASP A 156 -8.36 -8.57 -1.19
N SER A 157 -8.00 -9.76 -1.64
CA SER A 157 -8.93 -10.76 -2.21
C SER A 157 -9.97 -11.27 -1.21
N HIS A 158 -9.75 -11.00 0.09
CA HIS A 158 -10.56 -11.44 1.22
C HIS A 158 -10.56 -12.96 1.43
N ILE A 159 -9.56 -13.68 0.90
CA ILE A 159 -9.36 -15.09 1.22
C ILE A 159 -9.14 -15.30 2.73
N SER A 160 -8.55 -14.30 3.40
CA SER A 160 -8.60 -14.13 4.85
C SER A 160 -9.09 -12.72 5.20
N VAL A 161 -9.80 -12.60 6.31
CA VAL A 161 -10.24 -11.33 6.91
C VAL A 161 -9.85 -11.34 8.39
N SER A 162 -8.54 -11.31 8.64
CA SER A 162 -7.99 -11.44 9.98
C SER A 162 -6.71 -10.62 10.14
N PRO A 163 -6.71 -9.51 10.90
CA PRO A 163 -5.47 -8.76 11.16
C PRO A 163 -4.43 -9.60 11.92
N VAL A 164 -4.89 -10.60 12.69
CA VAL A 164 -3.99 -11.57 13.34
C VAL A 164 -3.25 -12.39 12.30
N GLU A 165 -3.94 -12.84 11.25
CA GLU A 165 -3.35 -13.68 10.21
C GLU A 165 -2.38 -12.88 9.34
N GLU A 166 -2.76 -11.66 8.92
CA GLU A 166 -1.87 -10.79 8.14
C GLU A 166 -0.56 -10.50 8.87
N LEU A 167 -0.63 -10.03 10.13
CA LEU A 167 0.58 -9.70 10.90
C LEU A 167 1.40 -10.93 11.23
N ARG A 168 0.75 -12.07 11.51
CA ARG A 168 1.44 -13.33 11.79
C ARG A 168 2.21 -13.82 10.57
N TRP A 169 1.57 -13.85 9.40
CA TRP A 169 2.21 -14.34 8.18
C TRP A 169 3.22 -13.38 7.60
N LEU A 170 3.06 -12.07 7.80
CA LEU A 170 4.10 -11.10 7.51
C LEU A 170 5.41 -11.46 8.24
N GLU A 171 5.37 -11.67 9.56
CA GLU A 171 6.55 -12.09 10.31
C GLU A 171 7.00 -13.52 9.96
N TYR A 172 6.07 -14.48 9.83
CA TYR A 172 6.43 -15.87 9.58
C TYR A 172 7.09 -16.05 8.22
N GLY A 173 6.66 -15.30 7.20
CA GLY A 173 7.34 -15.28 5.90
C GLY A 173 8.81 -14.89 6.03
N GLN A 174 9.09 -13.82 6.79
CA GLN A 174 10.47 -13.39 7.04
C GLN A 174 11.27 -14.42 7.85
N ARG A 175 10.64 -15.08 8.84
CA ARG A 175 11.28 -16.17 9.59
C ARG A 175 11.68 -17.34 8.71
N LEU A 176 10.79 -17.74 7.79
CA LEU A 176 11.02 -18.84 6.87
C LEU A 176 12.17 -18.52 5.90
N LEU A 177 12.18 -17.30 5.36
CA LEU A 177 13.25 -16.82 4.49
C LEU A 177 14.60 -16.76 5.20
N GLN A 178 14.65 -16.10 6.35
CA GLN A 178 15.89 -15.80 7.07
C GLN A 178 16.35 -16.94 7.99
N ARG A 179 15.53 -17.99 8.15
CA ARG A 179 15.75 -19.10 9.10
C ARG A 179 16.04 -18.60 10.52
N GLY A 180 15.30 -17.55 10.92
CA GLY A 180 15.48 -16.85 12.19
C GLY A 180 14.16 -16.60 12.91
N ARG A 181 14.23 -16.00 14.10
CA ARG A 181 13.06 -15.65 14.91
C ARG A 181 13.10 -14.16 15.24
N ASN A 182 11.92 -13.58 15.46
CA ASN A 182 11.76 -12.18 15.85
C ASN A 182 12.40 -11.22 14.84
N ILE A 183 12.18 -11.48 13.55
CA ILE A 183 12.83 -10.74 12.46
C ILE A 183 12.38 -9.28 12.47
N LEU A 184 11.08 -9.04 12.65
CA LEU A 184 10.47 -7.72 12.60
C LEU A 184 10.25 -7.11 14.01
N ALA A 185 11.10 -7.45 15.00
CA ALA A 185 10.95 -6.94 16.35
C ALA A 185 11.35 -5.46 16.53
N SER A 186 12.05 -4.84 15.57
CA SER A 186 12.60 -3.46 15.67
C SER A 186 13.54 -3.24 16.88
N GLY A 187 14.33 -4.26 17.23
CA GLY A 187 15.45 -4.14 18.16
C GLY A 187 15.38 -5.05 19.40
N PRO A 188 16.44 -5.04 20.23
CA PRO A 188 16.49 -5.85 21.45
C PRO A 188 15.35 -5.51 22.42
N GLN A 189 14.81 -6.53 23.10
CA GLN A 189 13.75 -6.42 24.12
C GLN A 189 12.39 -5.88 23.62
N ARG A 190 12.21 -5.70 22.31
CA ARG A 190 10.92 -5.34 21.72
C ARG A 190 10.13 -6.61 21.36
N ALA A 191 8.83 -6.58 21.64
CA ALA A 191 7.92 -7.67 21.29
C ALA A 191 7.49 -7.53 19.82
N THR A 192 7.74 -8.54 18.97
CA THR A 192 7.36 -8.53 17.56
C THR A 192 5.90 -8.16 17.33
N GLY A 193 4.98 -8.74 18.11
CA GLY A 193 3.55 -8.44 17.97
C GLY A 193 3.20 -6.98 18.23
N ARG A 194 3.84 -6.35 19.23
CA ARG A 194 3.65 -4.92 19.54
C ARG A 194 4.17 -4.06 18.39
N THR A 195 5.38 -4.35 17.91
CA THR A 195 6.00 -3.64 16.79
C THR A 195 5.10 -3.69 15.55
N LEU A 196 4.67 -4.89 15.14
CA LEU A 196 3.83 -5.07 13.96
C LEU A 196 2.49 -4.34 14.09
N TYR A 197 1.85 -4.43 15.26
CA TYR A 197 0.56 -3.79 15.51
C TYR A 197 0.66 -2.25 15.45
N GLU A 198 1.65 -1.66 16.13
CA GLU A 198 1.85 -0.21 16.12
C GLU A 198 2.21 0.32 14.73
N GLN A 199 3.08 -0.38 13.99
CA GLN A 199 3.48 0.03 12.65
C GLN A 199 2.31 -0.06 11.67
N ALA A 200 1.56 -1.17 11.69
CA ALA A 200 0.40 -1.34 10.81
C ALA A 200 -0.72 -0.34 11.11
N LEU A 201 -0.95 0.02 12.38
CA LEU A 201 -1.90 1.08 12.74
C LEU A 201 -1.48 2.43 12.17
N ARG A 202 -0.19 2.80 12.33
CA ARG A 202 0.35 4.06 11.81
C ARG A 202 0.27 4.11 10.29
N GLY A 203 0.76 3.09 9.60
CA GLY A 203 0.76 3.07 8.14
C GLY A 203 -0.65 2.94 7.55
N GLY A 204 -1.54 2.17 8.19
CA GLY A 204 -2.96 2.11 7.79
C GLY A 204 -3.66 3.45 7.91
N ALA A 205 -3.47 4.18 9.01
CA ALA A 205 -4.02 5.52 9.19
C ALA A 205 -3.50 6.52 8.14
N GLN A 206 -2.19 6.46 7.86
CA GLN A 206 -1.54 7.27 6.83
C GLN A 206 -2.09 6.95 5.43
N ALA A 207 -2.14 5.68 5.04
CA ALA A 207 -2.66 5.25 3.74
C ALA A 207 -4.14 5.62 3.53
N MET A 208 -4.94 5.65 4.59
CA MET A 208 -6.34 6.09 4.51
C MET A 208 -6.52 7.61 4.53
N GLY A 209 -5.49 8.39 4.87
CA GLY A 209 -5.62 9.84 5.08
C GLY A 209 -6.58 10.19 6.22
N ARG A 210 -6.61 9.35 7.28
CA ARG A 210 -7.56 9.48 8.40
C ARG A 210 -6.83 9.71 9.72
N PRO A 211 -7.34 10.59 10.60
CA PRO A 211 -6.82 10.74 11.95
C PRO A 211 -7.30 9.58 12.83
N CYS A 212 -6.85 8.36 12.55
CA CYS A 212 -7.17 7.14 13.31
C CYS A 212 -5.88 6.38 13.69
N GLY A 213 -6.03 5.16 14.24
CA GLY A 213 -4.90 4.30 14.57
C GLY A 213 -4.17 4.63 15.87
N GLN A 214 -4.64 5.63 16.64
CA GLN A 214 -4.06 5.97 17.94
C GLN A 214 -5.10 6.59 18.90
N LEU A 215 -4.85 6.45 20.19
CA LEU A 215 -5.70 6.95 21.27
C LEU A 215 -5.15 8.26 21.84
N THR A 216 -5.26 9.32 21.03
CA THR A 216 -4.79 10.67 21.36
C THR A 216 -5.91 11.67 21.07
N PRO A 217 -6.13 12.71 21.91
CA PRO A 217 -7.10 13.77 21.59
C PRO A 217 -6.91 14.32 20.17
N GLY A 218 -8.01 14.45 19.44
CA GLY A 218 -8.02 14.84 18.02
C GLY A 218 -8.07 13.68 17.01
N TYR A 219 -7.95 12.44 17.46
CA TYR A 219 -8.09 11.23 16.62
C TYR A 219 -9.45 10.55 16.84
N CYS A 220 -9.89 9.74 15.86
CA CYS A 220 -11.10 8.91 15.96
C CYS A 220 -10.98 7.92 17.12
N GLY A 221 -12.06 7.75 17.89
CA GLY A 221 -12.16 6.79 18.99
C GLY A 221 -12.37 5.34 18.54
N ASP A 222 -11.63 4.89 17.53
CA ASP A 222 -11.78 3.56 16.93
C ASP A 222 -11.01 2.54 17.80
N ILE A 223 -11.73 1.67 18.51
CA ILE A 223 -11.14 0.71 19.46
C ILE A 223 -11.70 -0.71 19.30
N LEU A 224 -10.90 -1.68 19.73
CA LEU A 224 -11.34 -3.05 20.01
C LEU A 224 -10.97 -3.41 21.45
N VAL A 225 -11.75 -4.30 22.06
CA VAL A 225 -11.49 -4.85 23.39
C VAL A 225 -11.21 -6.34 23.23
N LEU A 226 -10.03 -6.78 23.64
CA LEU A 226 -9.66 -8.19 23.62
C LEU A 226 -10.31 -8.93 24.78
N ASP A 227 -10.70 -10.17 24.55
CA ASP A 227 -11.04 -11.10 25.63
C ASP A 227 -9.73 -11.59 26.29
N THR A 228 -9.59 -11.35 27.60
CA THR A 228 -8.41 -11.76 28.39
C THR A 228 -8.62 -13.09 29.13
N THR A 229 -9.75 -13.76 28.90
CA THR A 229 -10.14 -14.99 29.58
C THR A 229 -10.06 -16.25 28.70
N ALA A 230 -9.82 -16.07 27.40
CA ALA A 230 -9.70 -17.14 26.41
C ALA A 230 -8.39 -17.93 26.51
#